data_AF-A0A1Z4UZR0-F1
#
_entry.id   AF-A0A1Z4UZR0-F1
#
_cell.length_a   1.000
_cell.length_b   1.000
_cell.length_c   1.000
_cell.angle_alpha   90.00
_cell.angle_beta   90.00
_cell.angle_gamma   90.00
#
_symmetry.space_group_name_H-M   'P 1'
#
loop_
_entity.id
_entity.type
_entity.pdbx_description
1 polymer ?
#
loop_
_entity_poly.entity_id
_entity_poly.type
_entity_poly.pdbx_seq_one_letter_code
_entity_poly.pdbx_strand_id
1 'polypeptide(L)'
;MAIAKGRNKELEDFVYDSSNNLQFVIPSICLMETLVAIEREEKRSQSFSQTIQIEMNEAKRNKELNNSQSFVNYLESSLIDYDDILTDFKKRFLNIIEYLKNHGELIEPSIKMLADDIDVDDTPIQEIKESLITALQEAKAGKRIPLEKMWEGIDAE
;
A
#
# COMPACT_ATOMS: atom_id res chain seq x y z
N MET A 1 2.38 -5.53 5.72
CA MET A 1 2.93 -5.74 4.35
C MET A 1 4.27 -6.48 4.30
N ALA A 2 5.27 -6.18 5.13
CA ALA A 2 6.59 -6.83 5.06
C ALA A 2 6.52 -8.35 5.26
N ILE A 3 5.79 -8.81 6.29
CA ILE A 3 5.49 -10.23 6.56
C ILE A 3 4.78 -10.86 5.35
N ALA A 4 3.67 -10.24 4.90
CA ALA A 4 2.89 -10.75 3.77
C ALA A 4 3.74 -10.94 2.50
N LYS A 5 4.66 -10.02 2.20
CA LYS A 5 5.59 -10.12 1.06
C LYS A 5 6.78 -11.06 1.28
N GLY A 6 6.86 -11.76 2.42
CA GLY A 6 7.98 -12.64 2.77
C GLY A 6 9.31 -11.90 2.91
N ARG A 7 9.30 -10.59 3.17
CA ARG A 7 10.52 -9.75 3.20
C ARG A 7 11.16 -9.66 4.57
N ASN A 8 10.49 -10.15 5.61
CA ASN A 8 11.00 -10.10 6.98
C ASN A 8 10.53 -11.35 7.74
N LYS A 9 11.34 -12.41 7.64
CA LYS A 9 11.06 -13.69 8.29
C LYS A 9 11.21 -13.60 9.81
N GLU A 10 12.21 -12.88 10.32
CA GLU A 10 12.41 -12.71 11.76
C GLU A 10 11.19 -12.08 12.42
N LEU A 11 10.59 -11.06 11.77
CA LEU A 11 9.35 -10.45 12.24
C LEU A 11 8.15 -11.41 12.14
N GLU A 12 8.08 -12.21 11.08
CA GLU A 12 7.03 -13.23 10.92
C GLU A 12 7.10 -14.27 12.04
N ASP A 13 8.28 -14.84 12.27
CA ASP A 13 8.54 -15.82 13.32
C ASP A 13 8.25 -15.22 14.70
N PHE A 14 8.72 -14.00 14.97
CA PHE A 14 8.45 -13.28 16.22
C PHE A 14 6.95 -13.13 16.53
N VAL A 15 6.16 -12.75 15.52
CA VAL A 15 4.71 -12.56 15.65
C VAL A 15 4.01 -13.87 16.01
N TYR A 16 4.36 -14.98 15.35
CA TYR A 16 3.70 -16.26 15.58
C TYR A 16 4.20 -17.00 16.84
N ASP A 17 5.49 -16.88 17.18
CA ASP A 17 6.10 -17.58 18.32
C ASP A 17 5.80 -16.90 19.67
N SER A 18 5.62 -15.58 19.68
CA SER A 18 5.41 -14.80 20.92
C SER A 18 3.92 -14.57 21.24
N SER A 19 3.04 -15.36 20.63
CA SER A 19 1.60 -15.10 20.47
C SER A 19 0.80 -14.91 21.76
N ASN A 20 1.28 -15.37 22.92
CA ASN A 20 0.59 -15.19 24.20
C ASN A 20 1.04 -13.94 25.00
N ASN A 21 2.13 -13.28 24.61
CA ASN A 21 2.76 -12.20 25.38
C ASN A 21 2.79 -10.85 24.65
N LEU A 22 2.30 -10.79 23.41
CA LEU A 22 2.28 -9.57 22.60
C LEU A 22 0.86 -8.99 22.53
N GLN A 23 0.71 -7.74 22.98
CA GLN A 23 -0.46 -6.92 22.69
C GLN A 23 -0.12 -5.99 21.54
N PHE A 24 -0.77 -6.20 20.38
CA PHE A 24 -0.63 -5.28 19.26
C PHE A 24 -1.62 -4.13 19.42
N VAL A 25 -1.16 -2.90 19.33
CA VAL A 25 -2.02 -1.71 19.29
C VAL A 25 -1.85 -1.06 17.92
N ILE A 26 -2.92 -0.95 17.16
CA ILE A 26 -2.88 -0.60 15.75
C ILE A 26 -3.83 0.58 15.50
N PRO A 27 -3.33 1.74 15.05
CA PRO A 27 -4.20 2.82 14.59
C PRO A 27 -5.09 2.36 13.44
N SER A 28 -6.38 2.68 13.49
CA SER A 28 -7.35 2.28 12.46
C SER A 28 -6.99 2.79 11.06
N ILE A 29 -6.25 3.90 10.96
CA ILE A 29 -5.71 4.42 9.70
C ILE A 29 -4.75 3.44 9.01
N CYS A 30 -3.95 2.67 9.76
CA CYS A 30 -3.02 1.70 9.21
C CYS A 30 -3.74 0.52 8.53
N LEU A 31 -4.96 0.19 8.98
CA LEU A 31 -5.80 -0.80 8.30
C LEU A 31 -6.23 -0.29 6.92
N MET A 32 -6.65 0.97 6.83
CA MET A 32 -7.01 1.59 5.55
C MET A 32 -5.81 1.68 4.61
N GLU A 33 -4.64 2.08 5.10
CA GLU A 33 -3.40 2.09 4.31
C GLU A 33 -3.06 0.69 3.79
N THR A 34 -3.26 -0.33 4.63
CA THR A 34 -3.03 -1.73 4.25
C THR A 34 -4.00 -2.18 3.15
N LEU A 35 -5.27 -1.77 3.22
CA LEU A 35 -6.27 -2.04 2.17
C LEU A 35 -5.95 -1.34 0.84
N VAL A 36 -5.47 -0.09 0.89
CA VAL A 36 -5.01 0.61 -0.31
C VAL A 36 -3.75 -0.04 -0.87
N ALA A 37 -2.84 -0.49 -0.01
CA ALA A 37 -1.61 -1.16 -0.43
C ALA A 37 -1.89 -2.50 -1.13
N ILE A 38 -2.86 -3.29 -0.66
CA ILE A 38 -3.24 -4.55 -1.32
C ILE A 38 -3.91 -4.29 -2.68
N GLU A 39 -4.80 -3.30 -2.79
CA GLU A 39 -5.42 -2.93 -4.07
C GLU A 39 -4.37 -2.51 -5.11
N ARG A 40 -3.38 -1.70 -4.69
CA ARG A 40 -2.25 -1.31 -5.55
C ARG A 40 -1.42 -2.52 -5.97
N GLU A 41 -1.19 -3.48 -5.08
CA GLU A 41 -0.45 -4.70 -5.38
C GLU A 41 -1.17 -5.57 -6.40
N GLU A 42 -2.50 -5.70 -6.29
CA GLU A 42 -3.33 -6.42 -7.25
C GLU A 42 -3.26 -5.78 -8.64
N LYS A 43 -3.44 -4.46 -8.73
CA LYS A 43 -3.30 -3.73 -10.00
C LYS A 43 -1.92 -3.92 -10.63
N ARG A 44 -0.85 -3.81 -9.81
CA ARG A 44 0.53 -4.05 -10.25
C ARG A 44 0.69 -5.47 -10.79
N SER A 45 0.15 -6.48 -10.10
CA SER A 45 0.25 -7.87 -10.51
C SER A 45 -0.47 -8.17 -11.82
N GLN A 46 -1.66 -7.61 -12.02
CA GLN A 46 -2.42 -7.77 -13.26
C GLN A 46 -1.70 -7.14 -14.45
N SER A 47 -1.18 -5.93 -14.25
CA SER A 47 -0.39 -5.23 -15.28
C SER A 47 0.85 -6.05 -15.67
N PHE A 48 1.58 -6.59 -14.69
CA PHE A 48 2.75 -7.43 -14.98
C PHE A 48 2.38 -8.68 -15.80
N SER A 49 1.34 -9.43 -15.39
CA SER A 49 0.92 -10.63 -16.11
C SER A 49 0.47 -10.32 -17.55
N GLN A 50 -0.23 -9.21 -17.76
CA GLN A 50 -0.63 -8.76 -19.10
C GLN A 50 0.59 -8.44 -19.97
N THR A 51 1.58 -7.73 -19.43
CA THR A 51 2.82 -7.41 -20.14
C THR A 51 3.54 -8.68 -20.59
N ILE A 52 3.72 -9.66 -19.69
CA ILE A 52 4.39 -10.93 -20.05
C ILE A 52 3.62 -11.68 -21.16
N GLN A 53 2.29 -11.73 -21.08
CA GLN A 53 1.46 -12.35 -22.11
C GLN A 53 1.60 -11.66 -23.47
N ILE A 54 1.69 -10.33 -23.50
CA ILE A 54 1.93 -9.56 -24.73
C ILE A 54 3.29 -9.95 -25.34
N GLU A 55 4.35 -9.94 -24.55
CA GLU A 55 5.71 -10.28 -25.01
C GLU A 55 5.80 -11.74 -25.51
N MET A 56 5.13 -12.67 -24.83
CA MET A 56 5.01 -14.05 -25.32
C MET A 56 4.34 -14.12 -26.70
N ASN A 57 3.27 -13.34 -26.91
CA ASN A 57 2.56 -13.34 -28.18
C ASN A 57 3.40 -12.71 -29.31
N GLU A 58 4.16 -11.65 -29.03
CA GLU A 58 5.08 -11.07 -30.00
C GLU A 58 6.21 -12.03 -30.36
N ALA A 59 6.81 -12.69 -29.37
CA ALA A 59 7.85 -13.68 -29.60
C ALA A 59 7.35 -14.87 -30.43
N LYS A 60 6.14 -15.39 -30.15
CA LYS A 60 5.50 -16.46 -30.95
C LYS A 60 5.27 -16.07 -32.40
N ARG A 61 5.02 -14.79 -32.69
CA ARG A 61 4.84 -14.27 -34.06
C ARG A 61 6.15 -14.17 -34.84
N ASN A 62 7.28 -14.04 -34.14
CA ASN A 62 8.59 -13.89 -34.78
C ASN A 62 9.13 -15.26 -35.26
N LYS A 63 9.05 -15.48 -36.57
CA LYS A 63 9.52 -16.71 -37.25
C LYS A 63 11.01 -16.66 -37.64
N GLU A 64 11.64 -15.49 -37.55
CA GLU A 64 13.01 -15.26 -38.01
C GLU A 64 14.05 -15.52 -36.91
N LEU A 65 13.63 -15.50 -35.63
CA LEU A 65 14.52 -15.64 -34.49
C LEU A 65 14.56 -17.10 -33.98
N ASN A 66 15.73 -17.74 -34.05
CA ASN A 66 15.91 -19.15 -33.69
C ASN A 66 15.66 -19.47 -32.19
N ASN A 67 15.70 -18.46 -31.31
CA ASN A 67 15.53 -18.61 -29.86
C ASN A 67 14.16 -18.13 -29.35
N SER A 68 13.22 -17.77 -30.24
CA SER A 68 11.89 -17.26 -29.86
C SER A 68 11.12 -18.26 -28.98
N GLN A 69 11.17 -19.54 -29.30
CA GLN A 69 10.50 -20.58 -28.51
C GLN A 69 11.08 -20.71 -27.09
N SER A 70 12.41 -20.69 -26.95
CA SER A 70 13.05 -20.74 -25.63
C SER A 70 12.69 -19.52 -24.78
N PHE A 71 12.67 -18.33 -25.39
CA PHE A 71 12.24 -17.11 -24.72
C PHE A 71 10.79 -17.21 -24.22
N VAL A 72 9.87 -17.70 -25.07
CA VAL A 72 8.47 -17.95 -24.67
C VAL A 72 8.39 -18.91 -23.48
N ASN A 73 9.16 -19.99 -23.50
CA ASN A 73 9.16 -20.97 -22.42
C ASN A 73 9.65 -20.36 -21.09
N TYR A 74 10.64 -19.46 -21.12
CA TYR A 74 11.10 -18.75 -19.93
C TYR A 74 10.04 -17.80 -19.38
N LEU A 75 9.34 -17.08 -20.25
CA LEU A 75 8.25 -16.19 -19.83
C LEU A 75 7.07 -16.96 -19.25
N GLU A 76 6.73 -18.10 -19.83
CA GLU A 76 5.68 -18.99 -19.33
C GLU A 76 6.02 -19.54 -17.94
N SER A 77 7.26 -20.03 -17.77
CA SER A 77 7.75 -20.49 -16.46
C SER A 77 7.74 -19.36 -15.44
N SER A 78 8.17 -18.17 -15.82
CA SER A 78 8.15 -16.99 -14.94
C SER A 78 6.74 -16.60 -14.51
N LEU A 79 5.74 -16.77 -15.38
CA LEU A 79 4.33 -16.53 -15.04
C LEU A 79 3.80 -17.53 -14.02
N ILE A 80 4.18 -18.81 -14.14
CA ILE A 80 3.83 -19.87 -13.18
C ILE A 80 4.46 -19.54 -11.82
N ASP A 81 5.76 -19.31 -11.78
CA ASP A 81 6.48 -18.96 -10.54
C ASP A 81 5.89 -17.70 -9.89
N TYR A 82 5.50 -16.72 -10.71
CA TYR A 82 4.87 -15.50 -10.22
C TYR A 82 3.49 -15.74 -9.60
N ASP A 83 2.67 -16.64 -10.18
CA ASP A 83 1.36 -17.00 -9.61
C ASP A 83 1.50 -17.71 -8.26
N ASP A 84 2.51 -18.57 -8.11
CA ASP A 84 2.87 -19.20 -6.83
C ASP A 84 3.26 -18.15 -5.79
N ILE A 85 4.10 -17.17 -6.16
CA ILE A 85 4.48 -16.04 -5.31
C ILE A 85 3.25 -15.22 -4.88
N LEU A 86 2.33 -14.94 -5.81
CA LEU A 86 1.10 -14.18 -5.50
C LEU A 86 0.17 -14.95 -4.56
N THR A 87 0.07 -16.27 -4.76
CA THR A 87 -0.74 -17.15 -3.92
C THR A 87 -0.18 -17.20 -2.50
N ASP A 88 1.13 -17.38 -2.34
CA ASP A 88 1.78 -17.33 -1.03
C ASP A 88 1.62 -15.95 -0.37
N PHE A 89 1.83 -14.87 -1.11
CA PHE A 89 1.62 -13.50 -0.63
C PHE A 89 0.20 -13.28 -0.09
N LYS A 90 -0.84 -13.67 -0.84
CA LYS A 90 -2.24 -13.56 -0.42
C LYS A 90 -2.52 -14.38 0.82
N LYS A 91 -1.99 -15.60 0.89
CA LYS A 91 -2.14 -16.48 2.06
C LYS A 91 -1.52 -15.83 3.30
N ARG A 92 -0.28 -15.36 3.23
CA ARG A 92 0.39 -14.68 4.35
C ARG A 92 -0.31 -13.39 4.76
N PHE A 93 -0.82 -12.63 3.79
CA PHE A 93 -1.61 -11.42 4.05
C PHE A 93 -2.87 -11.73 4.85
N LEU A 94 -3.66 -12.73 4.44
CA LEU A 94 -4.86 -13.11 5.16
C LEU A 94 -4.55 -13.65 6.57
N ASN A 95 -3.49 -14.46 6.68
CA ASN A 95 -3.06 -15.00 7.98
C ASN A 95 -2.71 -13.89 8.97
N ILE A 96 -1.95 -12.87 8.54
CA ILE A 96 -1.58 -11.77 9.45
C ILE A 96 -2.79 -10.92 9.83
N ILE A 97 -3.72 -10.66 8.91
CA ILE A 97 -4.93 -9.89 9.22
C ILE A 97 -5.81 -10.66 10.21
N GLU A 98 -6.01 -11.96 10.01
CA GLU A 98 -6.77 -12.80 10.94
C GLU A 98 -6.07 -12.90 12.30
N TYR A 99 -4.73 -12.96 12.33
CA TYR A 99 -3.96 -12.91 13.56
C TYR A 99 -4.18 -11.59 14.31
N LEU A 100 -4.04 -10.44 13.64
CA LEU A 100 -4.21 -9.11 14.25
C LEU A 100 -5.66 -8.86 14.69
N LYS A 101 -6.65 -9.43 14.00
CA LYS A 101 -8.04 -9.38 14.44
C LYS A 101 -8.25 -10.04 15.80
N ASN A 102 -7.51 -11.12 16.10
CA ASN A 102 -7.67 -11.90 17.33
C ASN A 102 -6.72 -11.45 18.46
N HIS A 103 -5.60 -10.79 18.14
CA HIS A 103 -4.54 -10.42 19.09
C HIS A 103 -4.22 -8.92 19.12
N GLY A 104 -4.92 -8.12 18.29
CA GLY A 104 -4.69 -6.70 18.15
C GLY A 104 -5.87 -5.86 18.66
N GLU A 105 -5.53 -4.71 19.21
CA GLU A 105 -6.45 -3.65 19.60
C GLU A 105 -6.39 -2.54 18.57
N LEU A 106 -7.53 -2.22 17.95
CA LEU A 106 -7.64 -1.07 17.06
C LEU A 106 -7.89 0.18 17.88
N ILE A 107 -7.07 1.21 17.68
CA ILE A 107 -7.25 2.52 18.31
C ILE A 107 -7.67 3.56 17.28
N GLU A 108 -8.53 4.47 17.69
CA GLU A 108 -8.84 5.65 16.88
C GLU A 108 -7.67 6.63 16.94
N PRO A 109 -7.09 7.01 15.79
CA PRO A 109 -6.05 8.03 15.78
C PRO A 109 -6.65 9.36 16.26
N SER A 110 -5.97 10.00 17.20
CA SER A 110 -6.36 11.33 17.68
C SER A 110 -5.38 12.39 17.21
N ILE A 111 -5.86 13.62 17.01
CA ILE A 111 -5.02 14.76 16.59
C ILE A 111 -3.85 14.96 17.56
N LYS A 112 -4.03 14.66 18.86
CA LYS A 112 -2.95 14.75 19.85
C LYS A 112 -1.80 13.79 19.57
N MET A 113 -2.10 12.57 19.12
CA MET A 113 -1.07 11.59 18.73
C MET A 113 -0.28 12.02 17.49
N LEU A 114 -0.84 12.90 16.66
CA LEU A 114 -0.15 13.51 15.52
C LEU A 114 0.57 14.80 15.91
N ALA A 115 0.11 15.49 16.96
CA ALA A 115 0.65 16.77 17.40
C ALA A 115 1.96 16.64 18.19
N ASP A 116 2.20 15.49 18.84
CA ASP A 116 3.45 15.25 19.58
C ASP A 116 4.67 15.07 18.63
N ASP A 117 4.44 14.77 17.35
CA ASP A 117 5.47 14.65 16.30
C ASP A 117 5.56 15.90 15.38
N ILE A 118 4.66 16.88 15.53
CA ILE A 118 4.76 18.16 14.84
C ILE A 118 5.63 19.05 15.71
N ASP A 119 6.89 19.22 15.30
CA ASP A 119 7.76 20.25 15.87
C ASP A 119 6.99 21.57 15.88
N VAL A 120 6.88 22.19 17.05
CA VAL A 120 5.94 23.28 17.36
C VAL A 120 6.33 24.59 16.65
N ASP A 121 7.35 24.57 15.78
CA ASP A 121 8.09 25.80 15.45
C ASP A 121 7.76 26.48 14.12
N ASP A 122 6.90 25.94 13.24
CA ASP A 122 6.71 26.61 11.92
C ASP A 122 5.33 27.21 11.65
N THR A 123 4.28 26.90 12.42
CA THR A 123 3.01 27.68 12.34
C THR A 123 2.18 27.54 13.62
N PRO A 124 1.76 28.64 14.25
CA PRO A 124 0.90 28.59 15.43
C PRO A 124 -0.39 27.79 15.15
N ILE A 125 -0.73 26.84 16.04
CA ILE A 125 -1.96 26.00 15.96
C ILE A 125 -3.22 26.85 15.74
N GLN A 126 -3.22 28.08 16.24
CA GLN A 126 -4.32 29.03 16.08
C GLN A 126 -4.54 29.42 14.62
N GLU A 127 -3.48 29.65 13.85
CA GLU A 127 -3.54 29.99 12.43
C GLU A 127 -4.05 28.80 11.59
N ILE A 128 -3.64 27.57 11.93
CA ILE A 128 -4.15 26.34 11.30
C ILE A 128 -5.66 26.21 11.52
N LYS A 129 -6.13 26.44 12.75
CA LYS A 129 -7.57 26.37 13.07
C LYS A 129 -8.37 27.40 12.30
N GLU A 130 -7.89 28.63 12.21
CA GLU A 130 -8.56 29.72 11.50
C GLU A 130 -8.63 29.46 9.99
N SER A 131 -7.56 28.92 9.42
CA SER A 131 -7.51 28.48 8.02
C SER A 131 -8.53 27.38 7.72
N LEU A 132 -8.58 26.32 8.56
CA LEU A 132 -9.54 25.22 8.40
C LEU A 132 -11.00 25.65 8.54
N ILE A 133 -11.30 26.53 9.50
CA ILE A 133 -12.64 27.08 9.69
C ILE A 133 -13.09 27.84 8.43
N THR A 134 -12.20 28.67 7.88
CA THR A 134 -12.46 29.45 6.67
C THR A 134 -12.72 28.54 5.48
N ALA A 135 -11.86 27.55 5.24
CA ALA A 135 -12.01 26.59 4.16
C ALA A 135 -13.33 25.79 4.24
N LEU A 136 -13.73 25.38 5.46
CA LEU A 136 -15.01 24.68 5.68
C LEU A 136 -16.22 25.58 5.40
N GLN A 137 -16.17 26.85 5.77
CA GLN A 137 -17.24 27.80 5.48
C GLN A 137 -17.38 28.07 3.98
N GLU A 138 -16.27 28.18 3.26
CA GLU A 138 -16.25 28.35 1.80
C GLU A 138 -16.79 27.12 1.07
N ALA A 139 -16.39 25.92 1.50
CA ALA A 139 -16.93 24.66 0.99
C ALA A 139 -18.44 24.54 1.23
N LYS A 140 -18.93 24.93 2.42
CA LYS A 140 -20.36 24.96 2.75
C LYS A 140 -21.13 25.98 1.90
N ALA A 141 -20.49 27.09 1.52
CA ALA A 141 -21.03 28.08 0.59
C ALA A 141 -20.92 27.66 -0.89
N GLY A 142 -20.43 26.45 -1.18
CA GLY A 142 -20.31 25.91 -2.53
C GLY A 142 -19.12 26.47 -3.33
N LYS A 143 -18.26 27.28 -2.71
CA LYS A 143 -17.01 27.71 -3.32
C LYS A 143 -16.04 26.53 -3.31
N ARG A 144 -15.54 26.16 -4.49
CA ARG A 144 -14.54 25.11 -4.65
C ARG A 144 -13.34 25.67 -5.39
N ILE A 145 -12.15 25.31 -4.94
CA ILE A 145 -10.91 25.60 -5.64
C ILE A 145 -10.70 24.46 -6.66
N PRO A 146 -10.43 24.75 -7.94
CA PRO A 146 -10.04 23.75 -8.92
C PRO A 146 -8.81 22.96 -8.44
N LEU A 147 -8.75 21.67 -8.72
CA LEU A 147 -7.69 20.78 -8.24
C LEU A 147 -6.28 21.27 -8.65
N GLU A 148 -6.17 21.87 -9.83
CA GLU A 148 -4.95 22.48 -10.38
C GLU A 148 -4.40 23.63 -9.52
N LYS A 149 -5.29 24.32 -8.78
CA LYS A 149 -4.95 25.46 -7.91
C LYS A 149 -4.76 25.07 -6.44
N MET A 150 -5.02 23.83 -6.05
CA MET A 150 -4.81 23.39 -4.67
C MET A 150 -3.33 23.33 -4.26
N TRP A 151 -2.43 23.35 -5.24
CA TRP A 151 -0.99 23.29 -5.04
C TRP A 151 -0.32 24.68 -5.12
N GLU A 152 -1.06 25.74 -5.47
CA GLU A 152 -0.54 27.10 -5.48
C GLU A 152 -0.32 27.59 -4.03
N GLY A 153 0.94 27.80 -3.64
CA GLY A 153 1.30 28.32 -2.30
C GLY A 153 1.64 27.25 -1.25
N ILE A 154 1.68 25.98 -1.62
CA ILE A 154 2.40 24.95 -0.85
C ILE A 154 3.83 24.97 -1.37
N ASP A 155 4.76 25.56 -0.61
CA ASP A 155 6.17 25.60 -1.00
C ASP A 155 6.68 24.16 -1.16
N ALA A 156 7.22 23.87 -2.34
CA ALA A 156 7.93 22.63 -2.61
C ALA A 156 9.38 22.79 -2.13
N GLU A 157 9.58 22.78 -0.81
CA GLU A 157 10.88 22.51 -0.20
C GLU A 157 10.93 21.09 0.38
#